data_AF-A0A524AC26-F1
#
_entry.id   AF-A0A524AC26-F1
#
_cell.length_a   1.000
_cell.length_b   1.000
_cell.length_c   1.000
_cell.angle_alpha   90.00
_cell.angle_beta   90.00
_cell.angle_gamma   90.00
#
_symmetry.space_group_name_H-M   'P 1'
#
loop_
_entity.id
_entity.type
_entity.pdbx_description
1 polymer ?
#
loop_
_entity_poly.entity_id
_entity_poly.type
_entity_poly.pdbx_seq_one_letter_code
_entity_poly.pdbx_strand_id
1 'polypeptide(L)'
;LAKLAGGVAIIRVGAGTEVELKEKKHRVEDALSATRAAVEEGIVAGGGVTLINAVPALDKVKMELDDEQTGATILRRALEGPMRGIVENAGMDGAVVVETVRRLHEEQKNKNIGYDVLAQDYGDMVAKGIIDPAKVTRSAVENAASIAAMILTTEALVTDIPEEEKAPATPPMPPGY
;
A
#
# COMPACT_ATOMS: atom_id res chain seq x y z
N LEU A 1 -15.34 27.81 -5.08
CA LEU A 1 -16.42 27.01 -5.70
C LEU A 1 -17.38 26.40 -4.67
N ALA A 2 -16.94 25.58 -3.69
CA ALA A 2 -17.84 24.96 -2.70
C ALA A 2 -18.69 25.94 -1.84
N LYS A 3 -18.12 27.07 -1.39
CA LYS A 3 -18.86 28.09 -0.62
C LYS A 3 -19.93 28.84 -1.44
N LEU A 4 -19.80 28.90 -2.77
CA LEU A 4 -20.76 29.58 -3.65
C LEU A 4 -21.95 28.68 -4.01
N ALA A 5 -21.77 27.36 -3.97
CA ALA A 5 -22.81 26.37 -4.26
C ALA A 5 -23.56 25.87 -3.00
N GLY A 6 -23.24 26.40 -1.81
CA GLY A 6 -23.84 25.96 -0.53
C GLY A 6 -23.43 24.54 -0.09
N GLY A 7 -22.51 23.88 -0.80
CA GLY A 7 -22.15 22.47 -0.59
C GLY A 7 -20.99 22.27 0.40
N VAL A 8 -21.10 22.79 1.62
CA VAL A 8 -20.10 22.51 2.68
C VAL A 8 -20.73 21.58 3.71
N ALA A 9 -20.30 20.32 3.73
CA ALA A 9 -20.64 19.36 4.77
C ALA A 9 -19.58 19.35 5.87
N ILE A 10 -20.01 19.23 7.13
CA ILE A 10 -19.12 19.14 8.30
C ILE A 10 -19.36 17.78 8.98
N ILE A 11 -18.31 16.95 9.05
CA ILE A 11 -18.33 15.70 9.80
C ILE A 11 -17.71 15.95 11.17
N ARG A 12 -18.49 15.76 12.24
CA ARG A 12 -18.02 15.90 13.63
C ARG A 12 -17.74 14.50 14.19
N VAL A 13 -16.46 14.20 14.40
CA VAL A 13 -16.02 12.92 14.97
C VAL A 13 -15.91 13.06 16.49
N GLY A 14 -16.42 12.07 17.23
CA GLY A 14 -16.35 12.01 18.69
C GLY A 14 -15.79 10.68 19.19
N ALA A 15 -15.14 10.70 20.35
CA ALA A 15 -14.61 9.52 21.02
C ALA A 15 -14.53 9.72 22.55
N GLY A 16 -14.28 8.63 23.30
CA GLY A 16 -14.21 8.67 24.75
C GLY A 16 -12.89 9.21 25.31
N THR A 17 -11.82 9.14 24.52
CA THR A 17 -10.48 9.65 24.86
C THR A 17 -9.87 10.42 23.69
N GLU A 18 -8.86 11.26 23.95
CA GLU A 18 -8.18 12.03 22.91
C GLU A 18 -7.44 11.12 21.90
N VAL A 19 -6.86 10.02 22.38
CA VAL A 19 -6.16 9.04 21.52
C VAL A 19 -7.12 8.40 20.54
N GLU A 20 -8.28 7.93 21.03
CA GLU A 20 -9.34 7.38 20.16
C GLU A 20 -9.91 8.43 19.20
N LEU A 21 -10.05 9.67 19.65
CA LEU A 21 -10.56 10.76 18.82
C LEU A 21 -9.64 10.98 17.62
N LYS A 22 -8.33 11.02 17.85
CA LYS A 22 -7.32 11.22 16.80
C LYS A 22 -7.33 10.07 15.79
N GLU A 23 -7.38 8.83 16.27
CA GLU A 23 -7.45 7.63 15.41
C GLU A 23 -8.73 7.62 14.56
N LYS A 24 -9.91 7.83 15.18
CA LYS A 24 -11.19 7.87 14.44
C LYS A 24 -11.23 9.01 13.44
N LYS A 25 -10.67 10.17 13.80
CA LYS A 25 -10.62 11.32 12.91
C LYS A 25 -9.78 11.02 11.68
N HIS A 26 -8.58 10.44 11.84
CA HIS A 26 -7.74 10.04 10.72
C HIS A 26 -8.44 9.01 9.82
N ARG A 27 -9.11 8.00 10.39
CA ARG A 27 -9.90 7.04 9.59
C ARG A 27 -10.98 7.70 8.73
N VAL A 28 -11.65 8.73 9.26
CA VAL A 28 -12.66 9.49 8.51
C VAL A 28 -12.03 10.33 7.39
N GLU A 29 -10.87 10.94 7.65
CA GLU A 29 -10.11 11.71 6.66
C GLU A 29 -9.60 10.81 5.51
N ASP A 30 -9.13 9.61 5.85
CA ASP A 30 -8.70 8.59 4.88
C ASP A 30 -9.87 8.11 4.03
N ALA A 31 -11.01 7.77 4.65
CA ALA A 31 -12.22 7.33 3.94
C ALA A 31 -12.74 8.41 2.98
N LEU A 32 -12.72 9.69 3.40
CA LEU A 32 -13.10 10.82 2.56
C LEU A 32 -12.17 10.95 1.35
N SER A 33 -10.87 10.81 1.57
CA SER A 33 -9.85 10.91 0.52
C SER A 33 -9.97 9.75 -0.48
N ALA A 34 -10.16 8.53 0.00
CA ALA A 34 -10.41 7.35 -0.82
C ALA A 34 -11.68 7.49 -1.66
N THR A 35 -12.77 7.99 -1.07
CA THR A 35 -14.03 8.21 -1.79
C THR A 35 -13.86 9.25 -2.89
N ARG A 36 -13.14 10.35 -2.63
CA ARG A 36 -12.83 11.35 -3.66
C ARG A 36 -12.02 10.75 -4.81
N ALA A 37 -10.98 9.99 -4.50
CA ALA A 37 -10.17 9.30 -5.48
C ALA A 37 -10.99 8.29 -6.32
N ALA A 38 -11.92 7.58 -5.68
CA ALA A 38 -12.82 6.64 -6.34
C ALA A 38 -13.80 7.34 -7.29
N VAL A 39 -14.28 8.54 -6.94
CA VAL A 39 -15.13 9.35 -7.82
C VAL A 39 -14.35 9.87 -9.03
N GLU A 40 -13.06 10.20 -8.87
CA GLU A 40 -12.23 10.74 -9.94
C GLU A 40 -11.82 9.69 -10.98
N GLU A 41 -11.34 8.52 -10.55
CA GLU A 41 -10.75 7.52 -11.46
C GLU A 41 -11.43 6.13 -11.39
N GLY A 42 -12.50 6.00 -10.61
CA GLY A 42 -13.22 4.73 -10.44
C GLY A 42 -12.60 3.82 -9.38
N ILE A 43 -13.13 2.59 -9.33
CA ILE A 43 -12.78 1.56 -8.35
C ILE A 43 -12.28 0.30 -9.06
N VAL A 44 -11.45 -0.46 -8.37
CA VAL A 44 -10.90 -1.73 -8.82
C VAL A 44 -10.98 -2.78 -7.72
N ALA A 45 -10.76 -4.05 -8.06
CA ALA A 45 -10.73 -5.14 -7.09
C ALA A 45 -9.57 -4.93 -6.10
N GLY A 46 -9.89 -4.83 -4.81
CA GLY A 46 -8.92 -4.59 -3.75
C GLY A 46 -8.11 -5.84 -3.37
N GLY A 47 -7.46 -5.80 -2.20
CA GLY A 47 -6.71 -6.95 -1.67
C GLY A 47 -5.50 -7.35 -2.52
N GLY A 48 -4.96 -6.41 -3.31
CA GLY A 48 -3.86 -6.66 -4.22
C GLY A 48 -4.23 -7.39 -5.52
N VAL A 49 -5.49 -7.78 -5.72
CA VAL A 49 -5.95 -8.52 -6.93
C VAL A 49 -5.67 -7.74 -8.21
N THR A 50 -5.93 -6.43 -8.20
CA THR A 50 -5.70 -5.58 -9.37
C THR A 50 -4.23 -5.56 -9.80
N LEU A 51 -3.29 -5.65 -8.86
CA LEU A 51 -1.87 -5.69 -9.19
C LEU A 51 -1.47 -7.05 -9.79
N ILE A 52 -2.04 -8.15 -9.30
CA ILE A 52 -1.88 -9.48 -9.91
C ILE A 52 -2.39 -9.48 -11.35
N ASN A 53 -3.52 -8.82 -11.61
CA ASN A 53 -4.09 -8.68 -12.95
C ASN A 53 -3.23 -7.84 -13.90
N ALA A 54 -2.43 -6.92 -13.35
CA ALA A 54 -1.52 -6.08 -14.14
C ALA A 54 -0.24 -6.84 -14.57
N VAL A 55 0.16 -7.89 -13.84
CA VAL A 55 1.39 -8.64 -14.12
C VAL A 55 1.53 -9.11 -15.58
N PRO A 56 0.52 -9.74 -16.21
CA PRO A 56 0.64 -10.19 -17.60
C PRO A 56 0.84 -9.06 -18.62
N ALA A 57 0.53 -7.80 -18.27
CA ALA A 57 0.83 -6.67 -19.15
C ALA A 57 2.34 -6.50 -19.38
N LEU A 58 3.17 -6.90 -18.40
CA LEU A 58 4.62 -6.88 -18.49
C LEU A 58 5.18 -7.93 -19.45
N ASP A 59 4.43 -8.97 -19.84
CA ASP A 59 4.86 -9.96 -20.85
C ASP A 59 5.04 -9.33 -22.24
N LYS A 60 4.36 -8.21 -22.48
CA LYS A 60 4.44 -7.43 -23.72
C LYS A 60 5.59 -6.44 -23.71
N VAL A 61 6.20 -6.20 -22.56
CA VAL A 61 7.34 -5.30 -22.41
C VAL A 61 8.61 -6.11 -22.68
N LYS A 62 9.14 -5.95 -23.89
CA LYS A 62 10.41 -6.54 -24.32
C LYS A 62 11.44 -5.44 -24.40
N MET A 63 12.50 -5.58 -23.62
CA MET A 63 13.62 -4.65 -23.63
C MET A 63 14.71 -5.15 -24.58
N GLU A 64 15.54 -4.23 -25.08
CA GLU A 64 16.64 -4.56 -25.98
C GLU A 64 17.84 -5.09 -25.21
N LEU A 65 18.03 -4.61 -23.97
CA LEU A 65 19.13 -4.98 -23.10
C LEU A 65 18.67 -5.92 -21.97
N ASP A 66 19.52 -6.88 -21.63
CA ASP A 66 19.24 -7.86 -20.57
C ASP A 66 19.04 -7.19 -19.18
N ASP A 67 19.78 -6.11 -18.91
CA ASP A 67 19.66 -5.34 -17.66
C ASP A 67 18.30 -4.63 -17.55
N GLU A 68 17.80 -4.08 -18.65
CA GLU A 68 16.47 -3.46 -18.70
C GLU A 68 15.36 -4.51 -18.50
N GLN A 69 15.54 -5.71 -19.09
CA GLN A 69 14.62 -6.83 -18.91
C GLN A 69 14.61 -7.33 -17.46
N THR A 70 15.76 -7.26 -16.78
CA THR A 70 15.86 -7.53 -15.34
C THR A 70 15.01 -6.54 -14.54
N GLY A 71 15.02 -5.25 -14.88
CA GLY A 71 14.14 -4.23 -14.28
C GLY A 71 12.65 -4.58 -14.40
N ALA A 72 12.19 -4.99 -15.58
CA ALA A 72 10.81 -5.44 -15.78
C ALA A 72 10.47 -6.69 -14.92
N THR A 73 11.43 -7.60 -14.75
CA THR A 73 11.30 -8.80 -13.91
C THR A 73 11.19 -8.46 -12.43
N ILE A 74 11.93 -7.44 -11.96
CA ILE A 74 11.82 -6.92 -10.59
C ILE A 74 10.42 -6.38 -10.34
N LEU A 75 9.89 -5.54 -11.26
CA LEU A 75 8.54 -4.99 -11.13
C LEU A 75 7.48 -6.09 -11.11
N ARG A 76 7.61 -7.09 -11.99
CA ARG A 76 6.73 -8.27 -12.02
C ARG A 76 6.61 -8.94 -10.65
N ARG A 77 7.74 -9.20 -9.99
CA ARG A 77 7.77 -9.80 -8.66
C ARG A 77 7.21 -8.85 -7.59
N ALA A 78 7.52 -7.56 -7.70
CA ALA A 78 7.08 -6.56 -6.73
C ALA A 78 5.54 -6.37 -6.71
N LEU A 79 4.88 -6.48 -7.88
CA LEU A 79 3.42 -6.34 -7.98
C LEU A 79 2.64 -7.42 -7.19
N GLU A 80 3.26 -8.57 -6.90
CA GLU A 80 2.66 -9.60 -6.04
C GLU A 80 2.82 -9.28 -4.54
N GLY A 81 3.76 -8.42 -4.19
CA GLY A 81 4.12 -8.08 -2.83
C GLY A 81 2.94 -7.63 -1.96
N PRO A 82 2.06 -6.72 -2.44
CA PRO A 82 0.93 -6.25 -1.63
C PRO A 82 -0.04 -7.36 -1.21
N MET A 83 -0.40 -8.28 -2.13
CA MET A 83 -1.28 -9.40 -1.77
C MET A 83 -0.59 -10.34 -0.77
N ARG A 84 0.69 -10.67 -1.00
CA ARG A 84 1.47 -11.52 -0.08
C ARG A 84 1.54 -10.92 1.31
N GLY A 85 1.87 -9.63 1.43
CA GLY A 85 1.96 -8.94 2.71
C GLY A 85 0.63 -8.93 3.48
N ILE A 86 -0.51 -8.73 2.80
CA ILE A 86 -1.84 -8.80 3.42
C ILE A 86 -2.10 -10.22 3.98
N VAL A 87 -1.79 -11.24 3.20
CA VAL A 87 -2.01 -12.65 3.56
C VAL A 87 -1.07 -13.12 4.67
N GLU A 88 0.20 -12.74 4.60
CA GLU A 88 1.23 -13.07 5.60
C GLU A 88 0.92 -12.40 6.95
N ASN A 89 0.44 -11.15 6.94
CA ASN A 89 -0.05 -10.48 8.16
C ASN A 89 -1.24 -11.21 8.81
N ALA A 90 -1.98 -12.00 8.03
CA ALA A 90 -3.06 -12.85 8.51
C ALA A 90 -2.60 -14.28 8.86
N GLY A 91 -1.30 -14.56 8.84
CA GLY A 91 -0.71 -15.84 9.25
C GLY A 91 -0.80 -16.96 8.21
N MET A 92 -1.00 -16.62 6.93
CA MET A 92 -1.12 -17.57 5.83
C MET A 92 0.03 -17.46 4.84
N ASP A 93 0.20 -18.47 3.99
CA ASP A 93 1.24 -18.46 2.95
C ASP A 93 0.82 -17.63 1.74
N GLY A 94 1.48 -16.48 1.57
CA GLY A 94 1.20 -15.54 0.48
C GLY A 94 1.41 -16.13 -0.92
N ALA A 95 2.39 -17.01 -1.12
CA ALA A 95 2.67 -17.61 -2.42
C ALA A 95 1.57 -18.59 -2.81
N VAL A 96 1.10 -19.42 -1.86
CA VAL A 96 -0.03 -20.34 -2.07
C VAL A 96 -1.31 -19.58 -2.41
N VAL A 97 -1.58 -18.47 -1.71
CA VAL A 97 -2.77 -17.66 -1.97
C VAL A 97 -2.71 -16.99 -3.34
N VAL A 98 -1.59 -16.36 -3.70
CA VAL A 98 -1.41 -15.73 -5.02
C VAL A 98 -1.62 -16.75 -6.15
N GLU A 99 -1.00 -17.93 -6.04
CA GLU A 99 -1.15 -18.97 -7.07
C GLU A 99 -2.59 -19.49 -7.15
N THR A 100 -3.25 -19.66 -6.01
CA THR A 100 -4.67 -20.06 -5.97
C THR A 100 -5.57 -19.02 -6.61
N VAL A 101 -5.33 -17.73 -6.37
CA VAL A 101 -6.07 -16.63 -7.03
C VAL A 101 -5.89 -16.69 -8.54
N ARG A 102 -4.66 -16.86 -9.04
CA ARG A 102 -4.37 -16.97 -10.48
C ARG A 102 -5.12 -18.16 -11.10
N ARG A 103 -5.07 -19.33 -10.47
CA ARG A 103 -5.82 -20.52 -10.91
C ARG A 103 -7.32 -20.27 -10.97
N LEU A 104 -7.90 -19.67 -9.92
CA LEU A 104 -9.33 -19.38 -9.87
C LEU A 104 -9.76 -18.34 -10.92
N HIS A 105 -8.90 -17.38 -11.27
CA HIS A 105 -9.17 -16.45 -12.38
C HIS A 105 -9.39 -17.17 -13.70
N GLU A 106 -8.61 -18.22 -13.97
CA GLU A 106 -8.70 -19.00 -15.19
C GLU A 106 -9.92 -19.92 -15.18
N GLU A 107 -10.14 -20.66 -14.09
CA GLU A 107 -11.25 -21.59 -13.92
C GLU A 107 -12.62 -20.89 -13.99
N GLN A 108 -12.74 -19.74 -13.32
CA GLN A 108 -14.01 -19.01 -13.21
C GLN A 108 -14.15 -17.90 -14.25
N LYS A 109 -13.11 -17.63 -15.05
CA LYS A 109 -13.04 -16.51 -16.00
C LYS A 109 -13.39 -15.16 -15.37
N ASN A 110 -13.04 -14.99 -14.09
CA ASN A 110 -13.30 -13.78 -13.32
C ASN A 110 -12.01 -13.24 -12.72
N LYS A 111 -11.60 -12.04 -13.15
CA LYS A 111 -10.39 -11.37 -12.70
C LYS A 111 -10.54 -10.65 -11.36
N ASN A 112 -11.76 -10.58 -10.81
CA ASN A 112 -12.02 -9.95 -9.52
C ASN A 112 -11.87 -10.92 -8.35
N ILE A 113 -11.61 -12.21 -8.58
CA ILE A 113 -11.43 -13.16 -7.49
C ILE A 113 -10.17 -12.77 -6.69
N GLY A 114 -10.32 -12.70 -5.39
CA GLY A 114 -9.24 -12.52 -4.44
C GLY A 114 -9.44 -13.40 -3.23
N TYR A 115 -8.63 -13.15 -2.21
CA TYR A 115 -8.74 -13.80 -0.92
C TYR A 115 -9.11 -12.78 0.14
N ASP A 116 -10.25 -13.00 0.79
CA ASP A 116 -10.69 -12.20 1.92
C ASP A 116 -10.05 -12.79 3.18
N VAL A 117 -9.06 -12.10 3.75
CA VAL A 117 -8.36 -12.58 4.95
C VAL A 117 -9.21 -12.52 6.22
N LEU A 118 -10.28 -11.71 6.24
CA LEU A 118 -11.18 -11.61 7.39
C LEU A 118 -12.19 -12.76 7.38
N ALA A 119 -12.76 -13.07 6.21
CA ALA A 119 -13.68 -14.20 6.03
C ALA A 119 -12.97 -15.54 5.75
N GLN A 120 -11.66 -15.49 5.48
CA GLN A 120 -10.78 -16.62 5.17
C GLN A 120 -11.21 -17.43 3.93
N ASP A 121 -11.79 -16.78 2.94
CA ASP A 121 -12.33 -17.44 1.75
C ASP A 121 -12.02 -16.69 0.44
N TYR A 122 -12.09 -17.42 -0.67
CA TYR A 122 -11.93 -16.85 -2.01
C TYR A 122 -13.27 -16.37 -2.56
N GLY A 123 -13.29 -15.21 -3.21
CA GLY A 123 -14.49 -14.72 -3.88
C GLY A 123 -14.25 -13.46 -4.67
N ASP A 124 -15.30 -13.01 -5.38
CA ASP A 124 -15.26 -11.75 -6.12
C ASP A 124 -15.15 -10.58 -5.15
N MET A 125 -14.01 -9.91 -5.16
CA MET A 125 -13.70 -8.83 -4.22
C MET A 125 -14.61 -7.63 -4.43
N VAL A 126 -15.03 -7.36 -5.66
CA VAL A 126 -15.97 -6.26 -5.95
C VAL A 126 -17.35 -6.60 -5.40
N ALA A 127 -17.82 -7.83 -5.59
CA ALA A 127 -19.10 -8.30 -5.03
C ALA A 127 -19.09 -8.33 -3.50
N LYS A 128 -17.93 -8.62 -2.89
CA LYS A 128 -17.70 -8.55 -1.44
C LYS A 128 -17.54 -7.12 -0.90
N GLY A 129 -17.43 -6.11 -1.77
CA GLY A 129 -17.19 -4.72 -1.38
C GLY A 129 -15.76 -4.41 -0.94
N ILE A 130 -14.82 -5.33 -1.19
CA ILE A 130 -13.38 -5.13 -0.97
C ILE A 130 -12.79 -4.49 -2.23
N ILE A 131 -12.90 -3.17 -2.28
CA ILE A 131 -12.54 -2.36 -3.44
C ILE A 131 -11.50 -1.31 -3.07
N ASP A 132 -10.63 -1.00 -4.02
CA ASP A 132 -9.66 0.09 -3.89
C ASP A 132 -9.97 1.18 -4.94
N PRO A 133 -9.75 2.47 -4.65
CA PRO A 133 -9.78 3.50 -5.68
C PRO A 133 -8.66 3.27 -6.71
N ALA A 134 -8.99 3.27 -7.99
CA ALA A 134 -8.03 3.01 -9.08
C ALA A 134 -6.81 3.94 -9.00
N LYS A 135 -7.06 5.22 -8.70
CA LYS A 135 -6.04 6.25 -8.50
C LYS A 135 -5.03 5.87 -7.43
N VAL A 136 -5.49 5.33 -6.30
CA VAL A 136 -4.60 4.95 -5.18
C VAL A 136 -3.71 3.78 -5.60
N THR A 137 -4.28 2.75 -6.22
CA THR A 137 -3.51 1.60 -6.70
C THR A 137 -2.46 2.01 -7.73
N ARG A 138 -2.81 2.84 -8.72
CA ARG A 138 -1.87 3.35 -9.73
C ARG A 138 -0.77 4.19 -9.09
N SER A 139 -1.15 5.22 -8.33
CA SER A 139 -0.20 6.16 -7.76
C SER A 139 0.75 5.50 -6.74
N ALA A 140 0.30 4.46 -6.02
CA ALA A 140 1.18 3.68 -5.17
C ALA A 140 2.31 3.00 -5.97
N VAL A 141 1.98 2.38 -7.11
CA VAL A 141 2.98 1.73 -7.98
C VAL A 141 3.90 2.76 -8.62
N GLU A 142 3.36 3.87 -9.14
CA GLU A 142 4.14 4.94 -9.77
C GLU A 142 5.16 5.55 -8.79
N ASN A 143 4.71 5.88 -7.58
CA ASN A 143 5.58 6.46 -6.54
C ASN A 143 6.64 5.44 -6.08
N ALA A 144 6.25 4.18 -5.86
CA ALA A 144 7.20 3.14 -5.46
C ALA A 144 8.29 2.91 -6.53
N ALA A 145 7.89 2.83 -7.81
CA ALA A 145 8.83 2.69 -8.90
C ALA A 145 9.76 3.90 -9.03
N SER A 146 9.24 5.12 -8.85
CA SER A 146 10.03 6.35 -8.90
C SER A 146 11.11 6.39 -7.81
N ILE A 147 10.75 6.07 -6.56
CA ILE A 147 11.72 6.02 -5.46
C ILE A 147 12.72 4.88 -5.66
N ALA A 148 12.27 3.70 -6.08
CA ALA A 148 13.15 2.56 -6.33
C ALA A 148 14.19 2.88 -7.41
N ALA A 149 13.79 3.52 -8.51
CA ALA A 149 14.71 3.95 -9.56
C ALA A 149 15.77 4.92 -9.02
N MET A 150 15.38 5.93 -8.24
CA MET A 150 16.34 6.85 -7.63
C MET A 150 17.34 6.13 -6.72
N ILE A 151 16.86 5.24 -5.84
CA ILE A 151 17.72 4.47 -4.92
C ILE A 151 18.70 3.59 -5.69
N LEU A 152 18.22 2.86 -6.71
CA LEU A 152 19.07 1.96 -7.51
C LEU A 152 20.18 2.69 -8.26
N THR A 153 19.98 3.96 -8.60
CA THR A 153 20.99 4.81 -9.26
C THR A 153 21.87 5.62 -8.29
N THR A 154 21.67 5.47 -6.97
CA THR A 154 22.42 6.23 -5.97
C THR A 154 23.75 5.55 -5.67
N GLU A 155 24.84 6.14 -6.15
CA GLU A 155 26.21 5.62 -5.95
C GLU A 155 26.88 6.12 -4.67
N ALA A 156 26.43 7.25 -4.12
CA ALA A 156 27.03 7.85 -2.93
C ALA A 156 26.01 8.61 -2.08
N LEU A 157 26.26 8.64 -0.77
CA LEU A 157 25.49 9.41 0.21
C LEU A 157 26.47 10.24 1.05
N VAL A 158 26.17 11.53 1.20
CA VAL A 158 26.88 12.43 2.11
C VAL A 158 26.04 12.58 3.37
N THR A 159 26.64 12.31 4.52
CA THR A 159 25.96 12.36 5.83
C THR A 159 26.75 13.21 6.80
N ASP A 160 26.07 13.77 7.78
CA ASP A 160 26.73 14.42 8.91
C ASP A 160 27.53 13.40 9.72
N ILE A 161 28.62 13.85 10.32
CA ILE A 161 29.42 13.01 11.23
C ILE A 161 28.52 12.65 12.42
N PRO A 162 28.37 11.36 12.79
CA PRO A 162 27.58 10.96 13.95
C PRO A 162 28.03 11.73 15.20
N GLU A 163 27.10 12.43 15.84
CA GLU A 163 27.39 13.08 17.12
C GLU A 163 27.57 12.02 18.21
N GLU A 164 28.62 12.15 19.04
CA GLU A 164 28.74 11.32 20.23
C GLU A 164 27.62 11.69 21.21
N GLU A 165 26.79 10.71 21.59
CA GLU A 165 25.81 10.90 22.66
C GLU A 165 26.57 11.30 23.93
N LYS A 166 26.34 12.54 24.39
CA LYS A 166 26.87 13.00 25.67
C LYS A 166 26.34 12.07 26.76
N ALA A 167 27.23 11.30 27.38
CA ALA A 167 26.90 10.48 28.53
C ALA A 167 26.13 11.34 29.55
N PRO A 168 25.01 10.85 30.11
CA PRO A 168 24.23 11.62 31.07
C PRO A 168 25.16 12.05 32.20
N ALA A 169 25.24 13.37 32.41
CA ALA A 169 26.09 13.96 33.42
C ALA A 169 25.74 13.35 34.78
N THR A 170 26.62 12.51 35.33
CA THR A 170 26.52 12.01 36.69
C THR A 170 26.51 13.21 37.64
N PRO A 171 25.48 13.39 38.49
CA PRO A 171 25.46 14.47 39.46
C PRO A 171 26.70 14.39 40.37
N PRO A 172 27.32 15.54 40.72
CA PRO A 172 28.46 15.53 41.62
C PRO A 172 28.06 14.94 42.98
N MET A 173 28.80 13.91 43.42
CA MET A 173 28.62 13.36 44.77
C MET A 173 28.97 14.44 45.81
N PRO A 174 28.17 14.57 46.88
CA PRO A 174 28.46 15.53 47.94
C PRO A 174 29.77 15.17 48.66
N PRO A 175 30.56 16.17 49.10
CA PRO A 175 31.81 15.94 49.80
C PRO A 175 31.57 15.19 51.11
N GLY A 176 32.25 14.05 51.27
CA GLY A 176 32.32 13.29 52.51
C GLY A 176 33.12 14.04 53.58
N TYR A 177 32.66 13.87 54.83
CA TYR A 177 33.23 14.44 56.07
C TYR A 177 34.68 13.99 56.33
#